data_AF-A0A960Z4F9-F1
#
_entry.id   AF-A0A960Z4F9-F1
#
_cell.length_a   1.000
_cell.length_b   1.000
_cell.length_c   1.000
_cell.angle_alpha   90.00
_cell.angle_beta   90.00
_cell.angle_gamma   90.00
#
_symmetry.space_group_name_H-M   'P 1'
#
loop_
_entity.id
_entity.type
_entity.pdbx_description
1 polymer ?
#
loop_
_entity_poly.entity_id
_entity_poly.type
_entity_poly.pdbx_seq_one_letter_code
_entity_poly.pdbx_strand_id
1 'polypeptide(L)'
;FFKKQSMESTPVQEVKTETGLMRVSTPEATALDLLRYQRAAGHIGHVATVLAELAEKMEPVRTLEAAKLDGSLPNAQRLGFLLDLVGASEVSSELAVWIAERGHRYVALRPDRPSGTASKDSRWRLLINEEIEVEP
;
A
#
# COMPACT_ATOMS: atom_id res chain seq x y z
N PHE A 1 -20.55 -4.50 49.49
CA PHE A 1 -19.34 -3.77 49.93
C PHE A 1 -18.12 -4.67 49.75
N PHE A 2 -17.25 -4.37 48.79
CA PHE A 2 -15.80 -4.58 48.82
C PHE A 2 -15.21 -3.67 47.74
N LYS A 3 -14.28 -2.79 48.13
CA LYS A 3 -13.67 -1.72 47.32
C LYS A 3 -12.21 -2.08 47.10
N LYS A 4 -11.66 -1.86 45.91
CA LYS A 4 -10.20 -1.70 45.73
C LYS A 4 -9.90 -0.60 44.70
N GLN A 5 -9.17 0.41 45.17
CA GLN A 5 -8.60 1.55 44.45
C GLN A 5 -7.41 1.10 43.57
N SER A 6 -7.27 1.67 42.37
CA SER A 6 -6.28 2.72 42.08
C SER A 6 -6.38 3.21 40.63
N MET A 7 -6.33 4.53 40.46
CA MET A 7 -6.23 5.27 39.21
C MET A 7 -4.80 5.23 38.68
N GLU A 8 -4.61 5.07 37.36
CA GLU A 8 -3.55 5.77 36.62
C GLU A 8 -4.06 6.17 35.23
N SER A 9 -3.70 7.37 34.82
CA SER A 9 -4.18 8.09 33.65
C SER A 9 -3.72 7.45 32.34
N THR A 10 -4.63 7.28 31.39
CA THR A 10 -4.28 7.20 29.97
C THR A 10 -5.29 8.04 29.19
N PRO A 11 -4.87 9.07 28.44
CA PRO A 11 -5.75 9.71 27.47
C PRO A 11 -6.04 8.68 26.38
N VAL A 12 -7.19 8.02 26.48
CA VAL A 12 -7.68 7.12 25.45
C VAL A 12 -8.38 8.00 24.41
N GLN A 13 -7.83 8.10 23.20
CA GLN A 13 -8.61 8.60 22.08
C GLN A 13 -9.28 7.39 21.42
N GLU A 14 -10.38 6.96 22.02
CA GLU A 14 -11.27 5.94 21.46
C GLU A 14 -12.16 6.55 20.39
N VAL A 15 -11.98 6.15 19.14
CA VAL A 15 -12.99 6.38 18.09
C VAL A 15 -14.06 5.30 18.25
N LYS A 16 -15.20 5.69 18.82
CA LYS A 16 -16.36 4.82 19.07
C LYS A 16 -17.11 4.54 17.76
N THR A 17 -17.32 3.28 17.42
CA THR A 17 -18.45 2.82 16.58
C THR A 17 -19.07 1.55 17.17
N GLU A 18 -20.36 1.35 16.89
CA GLU A 18 -21.34 0.61 17.71
C GLU A 18 -21.37 -0.93 17.51
N THR A 19 -20.31 -1.56 17.02
CA THR A 19 -20.32 -3.01 16.71
C THR A 19 -19.11 -3.80 17.21
N GLY A 20 -18.49 -3.37 18.31
CA GLY A 20 -17.34 -4.06 18.90
C GLY A 20 -16.02 -3.78 18.17
N LEU A 21 -14.89 -4.25 18.73
CA LEU A 21 -13.52 -4.06 18.24
C LEU A 21 -13.33 -4.60 16.81
N MET A 22 -13.83 -3.90 15.80
CA MET A 22 -13.49 -4.15 14.42
C MET A 22 -12.17 -3.42 14.16
N ARG A 23 -11.08 -4.16 13.98
CA ARG A 23 -9.85 -3.64 13.38
C ARG A 23 -10.21 -3.16 11.98
N VAL A 24 -10.61 -1.90 11.85
CA VAL A 24 -10.79 -1.28 10.54
C VAL A 24 -9.44 -1.35 9.83
N SER A 25 -9.44 -1.86 8.60
CA SER A 25 -8.23 -1.90 7.78
C SER A 25 -7.77 -0.46 7.58
N THR A 26 -6.50 -0.17 7.84
CA THR A 26 -5.96 1.16 7.56
C THR A 26 -5.99 1.41 6.04
N PRO A 27 -5.95 2.66 5.55
CA PRO A 27 -5.89 2.90 4.12
C PRO A 27 -4.68 2.20 3.47
N GLU A 28 -3.54 2.11 4.17
CA GLU A 28 -2.35 1.40 3.69
C GLU A 28 -2.53 -0.12 3.60
N ALA A 29 -3.18 -0.72 4.61
CA ALA A 29 -3.51 -2.14 4.58
C ALA A 29 -4.51 -2.46 3.46
N THR A 30 -5.51 -1.59 3.28
CA THR A 30 -6.49 -1.68 2.19
C THR A 30 -5.81 -1.57 0.82
N ALA A 31 -4.88 -0.64 0.63
CA ALA A 31 -4.10 -0.48 -0.59
C ALA A 31 -3.31 -1.76 -0.95
N LEU A 32 -2.67 -2.39 0.04
CA LEU A 32 -1.96 -3.67 -0.16
C LEU A 32 -2.92 -4.82 -0.49
N ASP A 33 -4.11 -4.83 0.11
CA ASP A 33 -5.13 -5.83 -0.19
C ASP A 33 -5.64 -5.71 -1.63
N LEU A 34 -5.89 -4.48 -2.13
CA LEU A 34 -6.23 -4.25 -3.54
C LEU A 34 -5.19 -4.87 -4.48
N LEU A 35 -3.90 -4.75 -4.15
CA LEU A 35 -2.82 -5.34 -4.92
C LEU A 35 -2.79 -6.87 -4.85
N ARG A 36 -3.24 -7.50 -3.77
CA ARG A 36 -3.38 -8.97 -3.74
C ARG A 36 -4.48 -9.44 -4.69
N TYR A 37 -5.60 -8.71 -4.72
CA TYR A 37 -6.76 -9.09 -5.51
C TYR A 37 -6.70 -8.63 -6.98
N GLN A 38 -5.71 -7.82 -7.36
CA GLN A 38 -5.51 -7.38 -8.75
C GLN A 38 -5.45 -8.57 -9.74
N ARG A 39 -4.92 -9.72 -9.30
CA ARG A 39 -4.84 -10.95 -10.11
C ARG A 39 -6.22 -11.53 -10.44
N ALA A 40 -7.19 -11.37 -9.53
CA ALA A 40 -8.54 -11.87 -9.71
C ALA A 40 -9.44 -10.86 -10.45
N ALA A 41 -9.17 -9.56 -10.28
CA ALA A 41 -10.05 -8.50 -10.77
C ALA A 41 -9.69 -7.98 -12.19
N GLY A 42 -8.51 -8.30 -12.72
CA GLY A 42 -8.16 -8.01 -14.12
C GLY A 42 -7.86 -6.54 -14.47
N HIS A 43 -8.19 -5.57 -13.62
CA HIS A 43 -8.15 -4.14 -13.95
C HIS A 43 -7.23 -3.35 -13.01
N ILE A 44 -5.93 -3.33 -13.30
CA ILE A 44 -4.97 -2.53 -12.52
C ILE A 44 -5.27 -1.03 -12.60
N GLY A 45 -5.92 -0.56 -13.68
CA GLY A 45 -6.41 0.83 -13.79
C GLY A 45 -7.43 1.19 -12.72
N HIS A 46 -8.40 0.30 -12.43
CA HIS A 46 -9.36 0.53 -11.34
C HIS A 46 -8.65 0.60 -9.99
N VAL A 47 -7.64 -0.25 -9.77
CA VAL A 47 -6.82 -0.19 -8.56
C VAL A 47 -6.13 1.16 -8.44
N ALA A 48 -5.59 1.71 -9.54
CA ALA A 48 -4.99 3.04 -9.53
C ALA A 48 -6.00 4.13 -9.15
N THR A 49 -7.21 4.12 -9.72
CA THR A 49 -8.26 5.09 -9.37
C THR A 49 -8.61 5.05 -7.89
N VAL A 50 -8.85 3.85 -7.32
CA VAL A 50 -9.16 3.72 -5.88
C VAL A 50 -7.95 4.12 -5.02
N LEU A 51 -6.73 3.82 -5.48
CA LEU A 51 -5.52 4.24 -4.78
C LEU A 51 -5.36 5.76 -4.74
N ALA A 52 -5.79 6.50 -5.76
CA ALA A 52 -5.74 7.96 -5.76
C ALA A 52 -6.58 8.53 -4.59
N GLU A 53 -7.80 8.03 -4.40
CA GLU A 53 -8.67 8.44 -3.28
C GLU A 53 -8.13 7.99 -1.91
N LEU A 54 -7.53 6.80 -1.84
CA LEU A 54 -6.95 6.28 -0.59
C LEU A 54 -5.70 7.05 -0.19
N ALA A 55 -4.88 7.47 -1.16
CA ALA A 55 -3.60 8.13 -0.94
C ALA A 55 -3.75 9.43 -0.14
N GLU A 56 -4.86 10.16 -0.31
CA GLU A 56 -5.17 11.37 0.47
C GLU A 56 -5.22 11.14 1.99
N LYS A 57 -5.39 9.88 2.42
CA LYS A 57 -5.50 9.47 3.83
C LYS A 57 -4.31 8.65 4.30
N MET A 58 -3.33 8.39 3.43
CA MET A 58 -2.15 7.59 3.73
C MET A 58 -1.00 8.47 4.21
N GLU A 59 -0.17 7.93 5.08
CA GLU A 59 1.06 8.59 5.53
C GLU A 59 2.30 7.81 5.07
N PRO A 60 3.42 8.46 4.72
CA PRO A 60 4.60 7.78 4.18
C PRO A 60 5.19 6.72 5.14
N VAL A 61 5.30 7.08 6.43
CA VAL A 61 5.84 6.17 7.46
C VAL A 61 4.92 4.97 7.66
N ARG A 62 3.59 5.19 7.74
CA ARG A 62 2.61 4.10 7.88
C ARG A 62 2.57 3.21 6.65
N THR A 63 2.76 3.78 5.47
CA THR A 63 2.83 3.03 4.20
C THR A 63 4.01 2.07 4.22
N LEU A 64 5.18 2.53 4.68
CA LEU A 64 6.34 1.69 4.89
C LEU A 64 6.11 0.61 5.95
N GLU A 65 5.50 0.95 7.08
CA GLU A 65 5.19 -0.01 8.15
C GLU A 65 4.23 -1.11 7.66
N ALA A 66 3.16 -0.73 6.97
CA ALA A 66 2.21 -1.67 6.39
C ALA A 66 2.89 -2.60 5.39
N ALA A 67 3.76 -2.08 4.51
CA ALA A 67 4.51 -2.89 3.54
C ALA A 67 5.50 -3.86 4.21
N LYS A 68 6.14 -3.45 5.32
CA LYS A 68 7.00 -4.33 6.13
C LYS A 68 6.20 -5.45 6.79
N LEU A 69 5.04 -5.12 7.36
CA LEU A 69 4.12 -6.10 7.96
C LEU A 69 3.57 -7.08 6.93
N ASP A 70 3.34 -6.61 5.70
CA ASP A 70 2.90 -7.43 4.57
C ASP A 70 3.89 -8.54 4.21
N GLY A 71 5.19 -8.25 4.34
CA GLY A 71 6.28 -9.15 3.99
C GLY A 71 6.46 -9.40 2.48
N SER A 72 5.60 -8.86 1.61
CA SER A 72 5.68 -9.05 0.17
C SER A 72 6.39 -7.88 -0.53
N LEU A 73 7.70 -8.02 -0.73
CA LEU A 73 8.47 -7.04 -1.52
C LEU A 73 7.86 -6.77 -2.91
N PRO A 74 7.34 -7.77 -3.66
CA PRO A 74 6.68 -7.49 -4.93
C PRO A 74 5.42 -6.63 -4.81
N ASN A 75 4.66 -6.72 -3.72
CA ASN A 75 3.49 -5.85 -3.50
C ASN A 75 3.94 -4.43 -3.17
N ALA A 76 4.97 -4.28 -2.32
CA ALA A 76 5.55 -2.98 -2.03
C ALA A 76 6.08 -2.27 -3.30
N GLN A 77 6.75 -2.99 -4.19
CA GLN A 77 7.22 -2.47 -5.48
C GLN A 77 6.07 -1.94 -6.33
N ARG A 78 4.98 -2.71 -6.45
CA ARG A 78 3.79 -2.30 -7.21
C ARG A 78 3.05 -1.14 -6.57
N LEU A 79 2.91 -1.14 -5.24
CA LEU A 79 2.26 -0.07 -4.49
C LEU A 79 2.95 1.26 -4.74
N GLY A 80 4.27 1.29 -4.59
CA GLY A 80 5.04 2.51 -4.81
C GLY A 80 4.91 3.07 -6.22
N PHE A 81 4.98 2.19 -7.23
CA PHE A 81 4.78 2.60 -8.63
C PHE A 81 3.38 3.17 -8.88
N LEU A 82 2.33 2.53 -8.36
CA LEU A 82 0.97 3.03 -8.54
C LEU A 82 0.74 4.35 -7.79
N LEU A 83 1.32 4.52 -6.59
CA LEU A 83 1.26 5.78 -5.85
C LEU A 83 1.96 6.92 -6.62
N ASP A 84 3.13 6.67 -7.21
CA ASP A 84 3.81 7.66 -8.05
C ASP A 84 2.97 8.00 -9.29
N LEU A 85 2.35 6.99 -9.90
CA LEU A 85 1.53 7.15 -11.10
C LEU A 85 0.30 8.03 -10.85
N VAL A 86 -0.32 7.93 -9.68
CA VAL A 86 -1.46 8.77 -9.28
C VAL A 86 -1.05 10.09 -8.63
N GLY A 87 0.24 10.47 -8.70
CA GLY A 87 0.75 11.73 -8.17
C GLY A 87 1.03 11.74 -6.66
N ALA A 88 0.81 10.65 -5.94
CA ALA A 88 1.01 10.50 -4.49
C ALA A 88 2.45 10.10 -4.12
N SER A 89 3.45 10.66 -4.79
CA SER A 89 4.87 10.30 -4.59
C SER A 89 5.41 10.61 -3.19
N GLU A 90 4.78 11.55 -2.48
CA GLU A 90 5.06 11.83 -1.07
C GLU A 90 4.77 10.62 -0.17
N VAL A 91 3.64 9.94 -0.39
CA VAL A 91 3.23 8.73 0.33
C VAL A 91 4.18 7.56 0.05
N SER A 92 4.74 7.51 -1.16
CA SER A 92 5.65 6.44 -1.59
C SER A 92 7.13 6.68 -1.17
N SER A 93 7.47 7.86 -0.65
CA SER A 93 8.86 8.31 -0.44
C SER A 93 9.70 7.37 0.44
N GLU A 94 9.23 7.06 1.65
CA GLU A 94 9.90 6.15 2.58
C GLU A 94 9.98 4.72 2.03
N LEU A 95 8.97 4.31 1.26
CA LEU A 95 8.95 3.01 0.60
C LEU A 95 10.03 2.90 -0.48
N ALA A 96 10.26 3.97 -1.24
CA ALA A 96 11.29 4.02 -2.29
C ALA A 96 12.69 3.81 -1.70
N VAL A 97 13.00 4.48 -0.58
CA VAL A 97 14.29 4.32 0.14
C VAL A 97 14.45 2.87 0.57
N TRP A 98 13.43 2.31 1.22
CA TRP A 98 13.43 0.94 1.71
C TRP A 98 13.62 -0.12 0.60
N ILE A 99 13.02 0.08 -0.57
CA ILE A 99 13.18 -0.83 -1.72
C ILE A 99 14.58 -0.71 -2.33
N ALA A 100 15.13 0.49 -2.44
CA ALA A 100 16.45 0.72 -3.01
C ALA A 100 17.55 -0.06 -2.26
N GLU A 101 17.43 -0.20 -0.94
CA GLU A 101 18.36 -0.96 -0.10
C GLU A 101 18.29 -2.48 -0.29
N ARG A 102 17.19 -3.02 -0.81
CA ARG A 102 16.89 -4.48 -0.81
C ARG A 102 17.29 -5.23 -2.08
N GLY A 103 17.95 -4.54 -3.02
CA GLY A 103 18.61 -5.18 -4.15
C GLY A 103 17.98 -4.89 -5.51
N HIS A 104 18.23 -5.79 -6.48
CA HIS A 104 18.05 -5.50 -7.92
C HIS A 104 16.98 -6.37 -8.58
N ARG A 105 16.15 -7.06 -7.80
CA ARG A 105 15.15 -7.99 -8.36
C ARG A 105 14.00 -7.19 -8.98
N TYR A 106 13.88 -7.32 -10.30
CA TYR A 106 12.74 -6.81 -11.03
C TYR A 106 11.55 -7.77 -10.93
N VAL A 107 10.35 -7.23 -10.79
CA VAL A 107 9.10 -8.00 -10.88
C VAL A 107 8.17 -7.40 -11.91
N ALA A 108 7.33 -8.21 -12.56
CA ALA A 108 6.34 -7.71 -13.49
C ALA A 108 5.24 -6.92 -12.75
N LEU A 109 4.84 -5.77 -13.30
CA LEU A 109 3.70 -5.00 -12.83
C LEU A 109 2.45 -5.91 -12.80
N ARG A 110 2.17 -6.58 -13.92
CA ARG A 110 1.19 -7.68 -14.02
C ARG A 110 1.87 -9.04 -14.00
N PRO A 111 1.74 -9.83 -12.92
CA PRO A 111 2.38 -11.15 -12.83
C PRO A 111 1.76 -12.19 -13.77
N ASP A 112 0.55 -11.96 -14.26
CA ASP A 112 -0.23 -12.82 -15.16
C ASP A 112 0.02 -12.57 -16.65
N ARG A 113 0.83 -11.55 -17.00
CA ARG A 113 1.15 -11.21 -18.39
C ARG A 113 2.64 -11.41 -18.69
N PRO A 114 3.00 -11.74 -19.95
CA PRO A 114 4.40 -11.79 -20.37
C PRO A 114 5.11 -10.45 -20.14
N SER A 115 6.41 -10.47 -19.83
CA SER A 115 7.22 -9.27 -19.56
C SER A 115 8.49 -9.17 -20.41
N GLY A 116 8.64 -10.02 -21.44
CA GLY A 116 9.89 -10.16 -22.21
C GLY A 116 10.33 -8.89 -22.94
N THR A 117 9.40 -8.04 -23.36
CA THR A 117 9.65 -6.75 -24.05
C THR A 117 9.24 -5.54 -23.21
N ALA A 118 8.95 -5.74 -21.92
CA ALA A 118 8.44 -4.70 -21.05
C ALA A 118 9.54 -3.67 -20.69
N SER A 119 9.15 -2.40 -20.68
CA SER A 119 10.00 -1.31 -20.18
C SER A 119 10.31 -1.50 -18.69
N LYS A 120 11.47 -1.03 -18.25
CA LYS A 120 11.90 -1.17 -16.84
C LYS A 120 11.72 0.14 -16.08
N ASP A 121 11.05 0.09 -14.95
CA ASP A 121 11.10 1.14 -13.94
C ASP A 121 12.21 0.79 -12.94
N SER A 122 13.29 1.58 -12.94
CA SER A 122 14.44 1.33 -12.07
C SER A 122 14.23 1.77 -10.62
N ARG A 123 13.31 2.71 -10.36
CA ARG A 123 13.01 3.21 -9.01
C ARG A 123 12.28 2.14 -8.22
N TRP A 124 11.25 1.56 -8.81
CA TRP A 124 10.41 0.52 -8.21
C TRP A 124 10.85 -0.90 -8.56
N ARG A 125 11.85 -1.04 -9.44
CA ARG A 125 12.32 -2.33 -9.96
C ARG A 125 11.16 -3.13 -10.56
N LEU A 126 10.41 -2.49 -11.45
CA LEU A 126 9.29 -3.12 -12.15
C LEU A 126 9.55 -3.32 -13.64
N LEU A 127 9.00 -4.39 -14.18
CA LEU A 127 8.80 -4.57 -15.62
C LEU A 127 7.38 -4.10 -15.94
N ILE A 128 7.25 -2.99 -16.64
CA ILE A 128 5.97 -2.36 -17.00
C ILE A 128 5.41 -3.07 -18.23
N ASN A 129 4.59 -4.09 -17.97
CA ASN A 129 3.99 -4.97 -18.98
C ASN A 129 2.49 -4.78 -19.17
N GLU A 130 1.97 -3.66 -18.67
CA GLU A 130 0.63 -3.14 -18.92
C GLU A 130 0.74 -1.62 -18.91
N GLU A 131 0.12 -0.98 -19.91
CA GLU A 131 -0.08 0.47 -19.90
C GLU A 131 -1.27 0.77 -18.99
N ILE A 132 -1.11 1.73 -18.09
CA ILE A 132 -2.16 2.15 -17.17
C ILE A 132 -2.59 3.55 -17.60
N GLU A 133 -3.82 3.67 -18.07
CA GLU A 133 -4.48 4.95 -18.25
C GLU A 133 -4.97 5.41 -16.87
N VAL A 134 -4.40 6.52 -16.39
CA VAL A 134 -4.91 7.22 -15.21
C VAL A 134 -5.56 8.48 -15.73
N GLU A 135 -6.86 8.61 -15.51
CA GLU A 135 -7.57 9.86 -15.81
C GLU A 135 -7.04 10.95 -14.86
N PRO A 136 -6.56 12.09 -15.39
CA PRO A 136 -5.99 13.18 -14.61
C PRO A 136 -7.03 14.01 -13.85
#